data_AF-A0A9E3H6Z2-F1
#
_entry.id   AF-A0A9E3H6Z2-F1
#
_cell.length_a   1.000
_cell.length_b   1.000
_cell.length_c   1.000
_cell.angle_alpha   90.00
_cell.angle_beta   90.00
_cell.angle_gamma   90.00
#
_symmetry.space_group_name_H-M   'P 1'
#
loop_
_entity.id
_entity.type
_entity.pdbx_description
1 polymer ?
#
loop_
_entity_poly.entity_id
_entity_poly.type
_entity_poly.pdbx_seq_one_letter_code
_entity_poly.pdbx_strand_id
1 'polypeptide(L)'
;MWNLSKLQNLYSQTVTVNIQNGKLGKNVETSNVALGNATLSVPNQGDVIFTDVGSKRPPGVSSGDWFVEITYKDKKWAYSYGGGGNLTAIINQDGSLTLNPITGKITSIQ
;
A
#
# COMPACT_ATOMS: atom_id res chain seq x y z
N MET A 1 -9.55 -7.93 5.85
CA MET A 1 -8.78 -8.04 4.59
C MET A 1 -8.75 -6.67 3.93
N TRP A 2 -7.63 -6.30 3.31
CA TRP A 2 -7.43 -5.00 2.68
C TRP A 2 -7.20 -5.12 1.16
N ASN A 3 -7.46 -4.04 0.42
CA ASN A 3 -7.17 -3.93 -1.01
C ASN A 3 -6.62 -2.53 -1.40
N LEU A 4 -6.02 -2.46 -2.59
CA LEU A 4 -5.75 -1.19 -3.28
C LEU A 4 -6.92 -0.89 -4.23
N SER A 5 -7.89 -0.08 -3.83
CA SER A 5 -9.00 0.24 -4.75
C SER A 5 -8.54 0.97 -6.00
N LYS A 6 -7.43 1.69 -5.91
CA LYS A 6 -6.78 2.30 -7.07
C LYS A 6 -5.28 2.42 -6.87
N LEU A 7 -4.53 2.03 -7.90
CA LEU A 7 -3.15 2.42 -8.13
C LEU A 7 -3.12 3.41 -9.28
N GLN A 8 -2.69 4.64 -9.02
CA GLN A 8 -2.46 5.64 -10.06
C GLN A 8 -0.96 5.79 -10.30
N ASN A 9 -0.51 5.45 -11.51
CA ASN A 9 0.88 5.61 -11.90
C ASN A 9 1.06 6.87 -12.76
N LEU A 10 1.55 7.94 -12.15
CA LEU A 10 1.96 9.18 -12.83
C LEU A 10 3.44 9.19 -13.19
N TYR A 11 4.19 8.15 -12.82
CA TYR A 11 5.60 8.01 -13.14
C TYR A 11 5.80 7.66 -14.63
N SER A 12 6.97 8.02 -15.16
CA SER A 12 7.30 7.82 -16.57
C SER A 12 7.43 6.35 -16.96
N GLN A 13 7.76 5.48 -16.00
CA GLN A 13 7.96 4.05 -16.22
C GLN A 13 6.79 3.21 -15.69
N THR A 14 6.69 1.97 -16.17
CA THR A 14 5.68 1.03 -15.71
C THR A 14 5.95 0.60 -14.27
N VAL A 15 5.02 0.92 -13.37
CA VAL A 15 4.95 0.37 -12.02
C VAL A 15 4.20 -0.95 -12.08
N THR A 16 4.74 -1.99 -11.43
CA THR A 16 4.15 -3.34 -11.39
C THR A 16 3.67 -3.64 -9.98
N VAL A 17 2.46 -4.20 -9.84
CA VAL A 17 1.96 -4.73 -8.57
C VAL A 17 2.24 -6.22 -8.52
N ASN A 18 3.02 -6.67 -7.55
CA ASN A 18 3.18 -8.08 -7.23
C ASN A 18 2.32 -8.36 -5.99
N ILE A 19 1.44 -9.34 -6.09
CA ILE A 19 0.56 -9.78 -5.00
C ILE A 19 0.85 -11.26 -4.72
N GLN A 20 0.48 -11.73 -3.54
CA GLN A 20 0.74 -13.12 -3.14
C GLN A 20 0.22 -14.17 -4.15
N ASN A 21 -0.83 -13.84 -4.92
CA ASN A 21 -1.46 -14.71 -5.91
C ASN A 21 -1.25 -14.28 -7.38
N GLY A 22 -0.26 -13.44 -7.71
CA GLY A 22 0.02 -13.06 -9.10
C GLY A 22 0.66 -11.68 -9.31
N LYS A 23 0.61 -11.19 -10.55
CA LYS A 23 1.11 -9.86 -10.94
C LYS A 23 0.01 -9.07 -11.62
N LEU A 24 -0.14 -7.79 -11.27
CA LEU A 24 -1.08 -6.86 -11.89
C LEU A 24 -0.27 -5.70 -12.51
N GLY A 25 -0.69 -5.27 -13.72
CA GLY A 25 0.05 -4.35 -14.59
C GLY A 25 0.01 -2.87 -14.18
N LYS A 26 -0.06 -1.95 -15.17
CA LYS A 26 -0.10 -0.50 -14.94
C LYS A 26 -1.53 -0.03 -14.61
N ASN A 27 -1.66 0.93 -13.67
CA ASN A 27 -2.93 1.56 -13.26
C ASN A 27 -3.99 0.58 -12.77
N VAL A 28 -3.61 -0.27 -11.83
CA VAL A 28 -4.45 -1.37 -11.37
C VAL A 28 -5.49 -0.86 -10.39
N GLU A 29 -6.76 -1.14 -10.67
CA GLU A 29 -7.81 -1.13 -9.67
C GLU A 29 -7.93 -2.56 -9.12
N THR A 30 -7.53 -2.75 -7.85
CA THR A 30 -7.69 -4.04 -7.16
C THR A 30 -8.93 -4.04 -6.28
N SER A 31 -9.95 -3.24 -6.64
CA SER A 31 -11.17 -3.00 -5.85
C SER A 31 -11.92 -4.27 -5.43
N ASN A 32 -11.58 -5.45 -5.98
CA ASN A 32 -12.09 -6.76 -5.57
C ASN A 32 -11.02 -7.84 -5.25
N VAL A 33 -9.75 -7.48 -5.09
CA VAL A 33 -8.67 -8.44 -4.77
C VAL A 33 -8.09 -8.11 -3.39
N ALA A 34 -8.30 -9.01 -2.43
CA ALA A 34 -7.58 -8.95 -1.16
C ALA A 34 -6.10 -9.22 -1.41
N LEU A 35 -5.24 -8.31 -0.97
CA LEU A 35 -3.84 -8.32 -1.38
C LEU A 35 -2.94 -9.19 -0.50
N GLY A 36 -3.22 -9.26 0.81
CA GLY A 36 -2.27 -9.83 1.77
C GLY A 36 -0.96 -9.06 1.73
N ASN A 37 0.18 -9.75 1.64
CA ASN A 37 1.45 -9.10 1.33
C ASN A 37 1.49 -8.70 -0.15
N ALA A 38 1.95 -7.47 -0.42
CA ALA A 38 2.06 -6.96 -1.78
C ALA A 38 3.31 -6.08 -1.95
N THR A 39 3.72 -5.89 -3.19
CA THR A 39 4.86 -5.05 -3.55
C THR A 39 4.54 -4.24 -4.80
N LEU A 40 4.80 -2.92 -4.77
CA LEU A 40 4.81 -2.09 -5.98
C LEU A 40 6.25 -1.87 -6.42
N SER A 41 6.62 -2.43 -7.56
CA SER A 41 7.95 -2.21 -8.12
C SER A 41 7.98 -0.93 -8.94
N VAL A 42 8.75 0.07 -8.47
CA VAL A 42 8.92 1.37 -9.11
C VAL A 42 10.33 1.45 -9.72
N PRO A 43 10.47 1.35 -11.06
CA PRO A 43 11.78 1.30 -11.70
C PRO A 43 12.70 2.48 -11.32
N ASN A 44 13.94 2.16 -10.97
CA ASN A 44 14.99 3.10 -10.53
C ASN A 44 14.69 3.87 -9.23
N GLN A 45 13.62 3.51 -8.51
CA GLN A 45 13.25 4.16 -7.24
C GLN A 45 13.15 3.18 -6.06
N GLY A 46 13.10 1.88 -6.34
CA GLY A 46 12.93 0.82 -5.36
C GLY A 46 11.47 0.38 -5.22
N ASP A 47 11.26 -0.59 -4.34
CA ASP A 47 9.97 -1.22 -4.13
C ASP A 47 9.20 -0.56 -2.97
N VAL A 48 7.89 -0.35 -3.16
CA VAL A 48 6.98 -0.11 -2.03
C VAL A 48 6.52 -1.47 -1.52
N ILE A 49 6.79 -1.77 -0.25
CA ILE A 49 6.46 -3.07 0.35
C ILE A 49 5.27 -2.88 1.28
N PHE A 50 4.23 -3.68 1.08
CA PHE A 50 3.04 -3.79 1.94
C PHE A 50 3.08 -5.13 2.65
N THR A 51 3.22 -5.12 3.96
CA THR A 51 3.20 -6.32 4.81
C THR A 51 1.92 -6.32 5.63
N ASP A 52 1.01 -7.24 5.33
CA ASP A 52 -0.18 -7.47 6.15
C ASP A 52 0.26 -8.13 7.47
N VAL A 53 0.13 -7.39 8.57
CA VAL A 53 0.51 -7.87 9.90
C VAL A 53 -0.71 -8.30 10.71
N GLY A 54 -1.88 -8.41 10.07
CA GLY A 54 -3.13 -8.81 10.71
C GLY A 54 -3.48 -7.87 11.85
N SER A 55 -3.80 -8.44 13.02
CA SER A 55 -4.15 -7.69 14.23
C SER A 55 -2.95 -7.22 15.05
N LYS A 56 -1.72 -7.50 14.60
CA LYS A 56 -0.50 -7.04 15.28
C LYS A 56 -0.33 -5.54 15.06
N ARG A 57 -0.72 -4.76 16.06
CA ARG A 57 -0.62 -3.29 16.03
C ARG A 57 0.84 -2.82 15.92
N PRO A 58 1.18 -2.04 14.88
CA PRO A 58 2.50 -1.41 14.78
C PRO A 58 2.72 -0.33 15.85
N PRO A 59 3.97 -0.10 16.29
CA PRO A 59 4.30 0.99 17.20
C PRO A 59 3.81 2.36 16.69
N GLY A 60 3.36 3.23 17.60
CA GLY A 60 2.89 4.58 17.25
C GLY A 60 1.46 4.66 16.71
N VAL A 61 0.75 3.54 16.54
CA VAL A 61 -0.63 3.51 16.07
C VAL A 61 -1.62 3.43 17.23
N SER A 62 -2.58 4.36 17.32
CA SER A 62 -3.50 4.46 18.45
C SER A 62 -4.74 3.56 18.36
N SER A 63 -5.16 3.16 17.16
CA SER A 63 -6.44 2.47 16.91
C SER A 63 -6.44 1.66 15.61
N GLY A 64 -7.42 0.75 15.48
CA GLY A 64 -7.58 -0.16 14.33
C GLY A 64 -7.65 -1.61 14.78
N ASP A 65 -8.35 -2.44 14.01
CA ASP A 65 -8.46 -3.89 14.26
C ASP A 65 -7.42 -4.67 13.45
N TRP A 66 -7.06 -4.12 12.28
CA TRP A 66 -6.17 -4.72 11.30
C TRP A 66 -5.16 -3.69 10.78
N PHE A 67 -3.97 -4.16 10.42
CA PHE A 67 -2.86 -3.30 10.07
C PHE A 67 -2.04 -3.83 8.88
N VAL A 68 -1.56 -2.89 8.06
CA VAL A 68 -0.57 -3.13 7.02
C VAL A 68 0.60 -2.21 7.27
N GLU A 69 1.80 -2.76 7.42
CA GLU A 69 3.03 -1.98 7.44
C GLU A 69 3.46 -1.70 6.00
N ILE A 70 3.73 -0.44 5.70
CA ILE A 70 4.09 0.04 4.37
C ILE A 70 5.48 0.66 4.47
N THR A 71 6.40 0.19 3.65
CA THR A 71 7.76 0.74 3.60
C THR A 71 8.09 1.20 2.20
N TYR A 72 8.74 2.35 2.09
CA TYR A 72 9.26 2.83 0.82
C TYR A 72 10.47 3.71 1.06
N LYS A 73 11.61 3.31 0.48
CA LYS A 73 12.92 3.93 0.73
C LYS A 73 13.22 3.92 2.23
N ASP A 74 13.44 5.08 2.83
CA ASP A 74 13.75 5.29 4.24
C ASP A 74 12.51 5.51 5.12
N LYS A 75 11.31 5.55 4.54
CA LYS A 75 10.07 5.89 5.24
C LYS A 75 9.21 4.67 5.54
N LYS A 76 8.49 4.73 6.66
CA LYS A 76 7.51 3.70 7.04
C LYS A 76 6.19 4.30 7.50
N TRP A 77 5.12 3.62 7.12
CA TRP A 77 3.77 3.94 7.54
C TRP A 77 3.05 2.69 8.03
N ALA A 78 2.08 2.88 8.90
CA ALA A 78 1.08 1.89 9.21
C ALA A 78 -0.26 2.32 8.64
N TYR A 79 -0.89 1.45 7.88
CA TYR A 79 -2.28 1.56 7.50
C TYR A 79 -3.14 0.77 8.48
N SER A 80 -3.96 1.46 9.28
CA SER A 80 -4.87 0.86 10.26
C SER A 80 -6.32 0.94 9.79
N TYR A 81 -7.08 -0.14 9.90
CA TYR A 81 -8.49 -0.18 9.50
C TYR A 81 -9.34 -1.11 10.39
N GLY A 82 -10.66 -0.92 10.36
CA GLY A 82 -11.66 -1.82 10.95
C GLY A 82 -12.58 -2.35 9.84
N GLY A 83 -12.87 -3.65 9.86
CA GLY A 83 -13.64 -4.30 8.79
C GLY A 83 -12.88 -4.41 7.46
N GLY A 84 -13.42 -3.83 6.39
CA GLY A 84 -12.84 -3.86 5.04
C GLY A 84 -11.84 -2.72 4.78
N GLY A 85 -10.56 -3.07 4.60
CA GLY A 85 -9.50 -2.09 4.33
C GLY A 85 -9.48 -1.66 2.87
N ASN A 86 -9.49 -0.35 2.63
CA ASN A 86 -9.51 0.24 1.31
C ASN A 86 -8.53 1.42 1.22
N LEU A 87 -7.52 1.25 0.38
CA LEU A 87 -6.43 2.19 0.20
C LEU A 87 -6.26 2.57 -1.27
N THR A 88 -5.93 3.82 -1.55
CA THR A 88 -5.43 4.26 -2.85
C THR A 88 -3.94 4.57 -2.75
N ALA A 89 -3.17 4.13 -3.74
CA ALA A 89 -1.76 4.46 -3.87
C ALA A 89 -1.52 5.27 -5.15
N ILE A 90 -0.72 6.32 -5.06
CA ILE A 90 -0.29 7.13 -6.21
C ILE A 90 1.23 7.12 -6.23
N ILE A 91 1.81 6.70 -7.36
CA ILE A 91 3.22 6.93 -7.64
C ILE A 91 3.30 8.22 -8.47
N ASN A 92 3.88 9.25 -7.88
CA ASN A 92 3.98 10.59 -8.47
C ASN A 92 5.04 10.63 -9.58
N GLN A 93 5.08 11.74 -10.33
CA GLN A 93 6.01 11.93 -11.44
C GLN A 93 7.49 11.83 -11.04
N ASP A 94 7.83 12.20 -9.80
CA ASP A 94 9.17 12.11 -9.22
C ASP A 94 9.48 10.71 -8.63
N GLY A 95 8.53 9.78 -8.72
CA GLY A 95 8.63 8.45 -8.12
C GLY A 95 8.27 8.41 -6.63
N SER A 96 7.85 9.52 -6.01
CA SER A 96 7.38 9.50 -4.62
C SER A 96 6.03 8.78 -4.50
N LEU A 97 5.74 8.29 -3.29
CA LEU A 97 4.50 7.59 -2.97
C LEU A 97 3.55 8.50 -2.19
N THR A 98 2.30 8.59 -2.63
CA THR A 98 1.19 9.15 -1.87
C THR A 98 0.19 8.05 -1.52
N LEU A 99 -0.21 7.97 -0.26
CA LEU A 99 -1.16 6.99 0.27
C LEU A 99 -2.43 7.70 0.72
N ASN A 100 -3.57 7.34 0.13
CA ASN A 100 -4.87 7.92 0.42
C ASN A 100 -5.83 6.84 0.91
N PRO A 101 -6.00 6.68 2.24
CA PRO A 101 -6.96 5.71 2.77
C PRO A 101 -8.39 6.15 2.42
N ILE A 102 -9.18 5.27 1.80
CA ILE A 102 -10.63 5.46 1.62
C ILE A 102 -11.36 5.05 2.90
N THR A 103 -10.92 3.96 3.51
CA THR A 103 -11.30 3.56 4.87
C THR A 103 -10.06 3.51 5.76
N GLY A 104 -10.22 3.63 7.07
CA GLY A 104 -9.10 3.57 8.01
C GLY A 104 -8.22 4.82 7.99
N LYS A 105 -6.94 4.66 8.37
CA LYS A 105 -6.00 5.77 8.53
C LYS A 105 -4.56 5.35 8.22
N ILE A 106 -3.79 6.27 7.65
CA ILE A 106 -2.33 6.15 7.50
C ILE A 106 -1.66 6.93 8.64
N THR A 107 -0.71 6.28 9.31
CA THR A 107 0.14 6.88 10.35
C THR A 107 1.60 6.71 9.95
N SER A 108 2.39 7.78 9.92
CA SER A 108 3.85 7.66 9.77
C SER A 108 4.42 7.06 11.06
N ILE A 109 5.24 6.03 10.92
CA ILE A 109 5.85 5.29 12.04
C ILE A 109 7.37 5.30 11.99
N GLN A 110 7.96 5.82 10.91
CA GLN A 110 9.39 6.15 10.75
C GLN A 110 9.59 7.06 9.55
#